data_AF-C1LIQ3-F1
#
_entry.id   AF-C1LIQ3-F1
#
_cell.length_a   1.000
_cell.length_b   1.000
_cell.length_c   1.000
_cell.angle_alpha   90.00
_cell.angle_beta   90.00
_cell.angle_gamma   90.00
#
_symmetry.space_group_name_H-M   'P 1'
#
loop_
_entity.id
_entity.type
_entity.pdbx_description
1 polymer ?
#
loop_
_entity_poly.entity_id
_entity_poly.type
_entity_poly.pdbx_seq_one_letter_code
_entity_poly.pdbx_strand_id
1 'polypeptide(L)'
;MDSPLFCCIILTKYLFILFLDNIGAMSTLPSYVNSFYLTDIHFLGRYDTIRITENRLHLENMKFSISYGRITIKTVGILPSGEVYLGDSFIQGDPIRSIRVVDGKSTKKLLSVYNGNNIFSIVWYDLRYCKSNPREEATFRLFIHPNGTLQFGFEFASDRTPTCDMILEVTDGYYNGSKDKIGRIVNEFYTKKIVYPSFAMERRKMFTSIPLPN
;
A
#
# COMPACT_ATOMS: atom_id res chain seq x y z
N MET A 1 -36.80 22.78 38.36
CA MET A 1 -37.20 22.35 37.00
C MET A 1 -35.93 21.96 36.29
N ASP A 2 -35.55 20.70 36.45
CA ASP A 2 -34.37 20.12 35.82
C ASP A 2 -34.69 19.91 34.35
N SER A 3 -34.03 20.70 33.50
CA SER A 3 -34.38 20.76 32.09
C SER A 3 -33.75 19.55 31.37
N PRO A 4 -34.55 18.57 30.89
CA PRO A 4 -34.06 17.44 30.11
C PRO A 4 -33.32 17.89 28.84
N LEU A 5 -33.61 19.12 28.36
CA LEU A 5 -32.89 19.77 27.27
C LEU A 5 -31.39 19.97 27.60
N PHE A 6 -31.06 20.35 28.83
CA PHE A 6 -29.68 20.61 29.23
C PHE A 6 -28.88 19.30 29.27
N CYS A 7 -29.50 18.22 29.73
CA CYS A 7 -28.91 16.88 29.72
C CYS A 7 -28.71 16.37 28.29
N CYS A 8 -29.69 16.55 27.39
CA CYS A 8 -29.57 16.17 25.98
C CYS A 8 -28.45 16.94 25.24
N ILE A 9 -28.26 18.23 25.53
CA ILE A 9 -27.19 19.05 24.91
C ILE A 9 -25.81 18.60 25.40
N ILE A 10 -25.65 18.30 26.69
CA ILE A 10 -24.39 17.77 27.22
C ILE A 10 -24.11 16.37 26.65
N LEU A 11 -25.11 15.50 26.58
CA LEU A 11 -24.96 14.15 26.04
C LEU A 11 -24.58 14.18 24.56
N THR A 12 -25.23 15.03 23.76
CA THR A 12 -24.90 15.18 22.32
C THR A 12 -23.52 15.77 22.12
N LYS A 13 -23.11 16.80 22.87
CA LYS A 13 -21.73 17.31 22.82
C LYS A 13 -20.71 16.25 23.21
N TYR A 14 -20.98 15.47 24.26
CA TYR A 14 -20.09 14.42 24.72
C TYR A 14 -19.99 13.27 23.71
N LEU A 15 -21.10 12.87 23.09
CA LEU A 15 -21.12 11.91 21.97
C LEU A 15 -20.36 12.44 20.75
N PHE A 16 -20.51 13.72 20.40
CA PHE A 16 -19.77 14.34 19.31
C PHE A 16 -18.26 14.40 19.61
N ILE A 17 -17.86 14.73 20.84
CA ILE A 17 -16.45 14.72 21.26
C ILE A 17 -15.90 13.30 21.22
N LEU A 18 -16.61 12.31 21.77
CA LEU A 18 -16.22 10.90 21.69
C LEU A 18 -16.13 10.41 20.24
N PHE A 19 -17.04 10.86 19.37
CA PHE A 19 -17.04 10.50 17.96
C PHE A 19 -15.87 11.15 17.20
N LEU A 20 -15.58 12.42 17.47
CA LEU A 20 -14.45 13.16 16.92
C LEU A 20 -13.11 12.63 17.45
N ASP A 21 -13.01 12.31 18.73
CA ASP A 21 -11.84 11.69 19.35
C ASP A 21 -11.62 10.27 18.80
N ASN A 22 -12.69 9.52 18.53
CA ASN A 22 -12.57 8.23 17.84
C ASN A 22 -12.07 8.39 16.39
N ILE A 23 -12.56 9.40 15.66
CA ILE A 23 -12.10 9.69 14.29
C ILE A 23 -10.63 10.17 14.31
N GLY A 24 -10.26 11.04 15.25
CA GLY A 24 -8.88 11.51 15.44
C GLY A 24 -7.94 10.39 15.87
N ALA A 25 -8.43 9.42 16.65
CA ALA A 25 -7.72 8.20 16.99
C ALA A 25 -7.77 7.12 15.88
N MET A 26 -8.55 7.31 14.80
CA MET A 26 -8.70 6.33 13.71
C MET A 26 -7.62 6.44 12.64
N SER A 27 -6.87 7.55 12.53
CA SER A 27 -5.65 7.60 11.71
C SER A 27 -4.47 6.93 12.45
N THR A 28 -4.58 5.62 12.70
CA THR A 28 -3.58 4.84 13.46
C THR A 28 -2.40 4.39 12.62
N LEU A 29 -2.56 4.35 11.29
CA LEU A 29 -1.48 4.03 10.38
C LEU A 29 -0.62 5.28 10.12
N PRO A 30 0.71 5.19 10.22
CA PRO A 30 1.57 6.36 10.14
C PRO A 30 1.58 6.92 8.73
N SER A 31 1.66 8.24 8.60
CA SER A 31 2.00 8.86 7.34
C SER A 31 3.45 8.51 6.96
N TYR A 32 3.79 8.57 5.67
CA TYR A 32 5.15 8.30 5.19
C TYR A 32 5.90 9.58 4.89
N VAL A 33 7.19 9.63 5.20
CA VAL A 33 8.14 10.59 4.59
C VAL A 33 8.95 9.87 3.53
N ASN A 34 9.08 10.53 2.39
CA ASN A 34 9.83 9.99 1.25
C ASN A 34 11.25 10.53 1.30
N SER A 35 12.20 9.62 1.16
CA SER A 35 13.59 9.97 0.94
C SER A 35 14.02 9.46 -0.43
N PHE A 36 14.63 10.37 -1.18
CA PHE A 36 15.12 10.14 -2.54
C PHE A 36 16.58 9.66 -2.52
N TYR A 37 16.92 8.73 -1.63
CA TYR A 37 18.24 8.12 -1.61
C TYR A 37 18.24 6.89 -2.50
N LEU A 38 18.87 7.02 -3.66
CA LEU A 38 19.00 5.96 -4.66
C LEU A 38 20.01 4.90 -4.16
N THR A 39 19.51 3.81 -3.61
CA THR A 39 20.30 2.60 -3.31
C THR A 39 20.09 1.54 -4.38
N ASP A 40 21.10 0.71 -4.62
CA ASP A 40 21.00 -0.34 -5.63
C ASP A 40 20.07 -1.46 -5.16
N ILE A 41 19.23 -1.96 -6.08
CA ILE A 41 18.37 -3.12 -5.82
C ILE A 41 19.26 -4.37 -5.63
N HIS A 42 19.25 -4.93 -4.43
CA HIS A 42 19.91 -6.21 -4.14
C HIS A 42 18.94 -7.39 -4.29
N PHE A 43 19.43 -8.48 -4.89
CA PHE A 43 18.65 -9.72 -5.03
C PHE A 43 18.61 -10.48 -3.70
N LEU A 44 17.41 -10.74 -3.18
CA LEU A 44 17.19 -11.27 -1.83
C LEU A 44 17.23 -12.82 -1.75
N GLY A 45 17.37 -13.50 -2.89
CA GLY A 45 17.31 -14.96 -2.99
C GLY A 45 16.14 -15.42 -3.85
N ARG A 46 15.67 -16.66 -3.62
CA ARG A 46 14.66 -17.29 -4.47
C ARG A 46 13.28 -16.68 -4.25
N TYR A 47 12.66 -16.20 -5.32
CA TYR A 47 11.27 -15.77 -5.34
C TYR A 47 10.36 -16.93 -5.74
N ASP A 48 9.18 -16.97 -5.13
CA ASP A 48 8.08 -17.82 -5.55
C ASP A 48 7.27 -17.12 -6.63
N THR A 49 7.04 -17.83 -7.72
CA THR A 49 6.30 -17.30 -8.86
C THR A 49 4.82 -17.64 -8.73
N ILE A 50 3.99 -16.62 -8.69
CA ILE A 50 2.53 -16.74 -8.59
C ILE A 50 1.94 -16.47 -9.97
N ARG A 51 1.26 -17.47 -10.53
CA ARG A 51 0.45 -17.33 -11.75
C ARG A 51 -0.95 -16.88 -11.36
N ILE A 52 -1.41 -15.80 -11.98
CA ILE A 52 -2.69 -15.21 -11.66
C ILE A 52 -3.65 -15.44 -12.81
N THR A 53 -4.64 -16.29 -12.57
CA THR A 53 -5.67 -16.64 -13.56
C THR A 53 -6.88 -15.72 -13.50
N GLU A 54 -7.10 -15.04 -12.37
CA GLU A 54 -8.28 -14.23 -12.08
C GLU A 54 -7.91 -12.92 -11.35
N ASN A 55 -8.74 -11.88 -11.46
CA ASN A 55 -8.51 -10.61 -10.77
C ASN A 55 -8.97 -10.68 -9.29
N ARG A 56 -8.36 -11.61 -8.53
CA ARG A 56 -8.64 -11.83 -7.11
C ARG A 56 -7.42 -11.47 -6.27
N LEU A 57 -7.66 -11.10 -5.02
CA LEU A 57 -6.62 -10.79 -4.06
C LEU A 57 -5.85 -12.06 -3.67
N HIS A 58 -4.55 -12.08 -3.95
CA HIS A 58 -3.65 -13.13 -3.47
C HIS A 58 -3.17 -12.77 -2.06
N LEU A 59 -3.47 -13.60 -1.07
CA LEU A 59 -3.16 -13.33 0.33
C LEU A 59 -1.91 -14.11 0.76
N GLU A 60 -0.96 -13.43 1.39
CA GLU A 60 0.26 -14.00 1.94
C GLU A 60 0.50 -13.49 3.35
N ASN A 61 0.79 -14.40 4.29
CA ASN A 61 1.19 -14.03 5.64
C ASN A 61 2.69 -13.72 5.64
N MET A 62 3.08 -12.54 6.08
CA MET A 62 4.48 -12.18 6.27
C MET A 62 5.08 -13.01 7.40
N LYS A 63 6.38 -13.33 7.29
CA LYS A 63 7.15 -13.97 8.37
C LYS A 63 7.49 -13.03 9.53
N PHE A 64 7.06 -11.78 9.44
CA PHE A 64 7.19 -10.75 10.47
C PHE A 64 5.89 -9.96 10.54
N SER A 65 5.71 -9.20 11.61
CA SER A 65 4.61 -8.26 11.76
C SER A 65 5.14 -6.83 11.84
N ILE A 66 4.37 -5.88 11.33
CA ILE A 66 4.63 -4.45 11.50
C ILE A 66 3.63 -3.92 12.51
N SER A 67 4.09 -3.19 13.51
CA SER A 67 3.22 -2.63 14.54
C SER A 67 3.20 -1.10 14.47
N TYR A 68 2.00 -0.54 14.38
CA TYR A 68 1.74 0.90 14.35
C TYR A 68 0.71 1.26 15.43
N GLY A 69 1.18 1.70 16.59
CA GLY A 69 0.31 1.93 17.74
C GLY A 69 -0.48 0.67 18.10
N ARG A 70 -1.81 0.68 17.89
CA ARG A 70 -2.71 -0.45 18.15
C ARG A 70 -2.95 -1.36 16.95
N ILE A 71 -2.49 -0.97 15.75
CA ILE A 71 -2.62 -1.79 14.54
C ILE A 71 -1.40 -2.69 14.41
N THR A 72 -1.65 -3.95 14.08
CA THR A 72 -0.60 -4.89 13.65
C THR A 72 -0.89 -5.33 12.23
N ILE A 73 0.10 -5.30 11.36
CA ILE A 73 0.01 -5.79 9.98
C ILE A 73 0.78 -7.10 9.91
N LYS A 74 0.10 -8.17 9.46
CA LYS A 74 0.67 -9.51 9.33
C LYS A 74 0.45 -10.12 7.95
N THR A 75 -0.56 -9.64 7.23
CA THR A 75 -0.97 -10.21 5.95
C THR A 75 -0.88 -9.15 4.85
N VAL A 76 -0.40 -9.60 3.70
CA VAL A 76 -0.30 -8.81 2.48
C VAL A 76 -1.30 -9.38 1.48
N GLY A 77 -2.14 -8.52 0.93
CA GLY A 77 -3.01 -8.82 -0.19
C GLY A 77 -2.45 -8.22 -1.47
N ILE A 78 -2.30 -9.03 -2.52
CA ILE A 78 -1.61 -8.64 -3.75
C ILE A 78 -2.56 -8.75 -4.93
N LEU A 79 -2.68 -7.69 -5.71
CA LEU A 79 -3.40 -7.69 -6.98
C LEU A 79 -2.45 -7.68 -8.18
N PRO A 80 -2.84 -8.28 -9.32
CA PRO A 80 -2.07 -8.20 -10.57
C PRO A 80 -1.87 -6.77 -11.08
N SER A 81 -2.76 -5.85 -10.71
CA SER A 81 -2.77 -4.45 -11.15
C SER A 81 -1.63 -3.60 -10.57
N GLY A 82 -0.74 -4.16 -9.74
CA GLY A 82 0.26 -3.35 -9.03
C GLY A 82 -0.31 -2.64 -7.80
N GLU A 83 -1.44 -3.13 -7.30
CA GLU A 83 -2.02 -2.74 -6.02
C GLU A 83 -1.68 -3.80 -4.98
N VAL A 84 -1.29 -3.33 -3.80
CA VAL A 84 -1.08 -4.15 -2.62
C VAL A 84 -1.91 -3.59 -1.47
N TYR A 85 -2.37 -4.47 -0.61
CA TYR A 85 -3.08 -4.15 0.61
C TYR A 85 -2.32 -4.73 1.79
N LEU A 86 -2.26 -4.00 2.89
CA LEU A 86 -1.58 -4.36 4.12
C LEU A 86 -2.62 -4.34 5.24
N GLY A 87 -2.74 -5.44 5.99
CA GLY A 87 -3.65 -5.55 7.13
C GLY A 87 -3.22 -6.65 8.11
N ASP A 88 -3.90 -6.73 9.27
CA ASP A 88 -3.80 -7.91 10.15
C ASP A 88 -4.51 -9.11 9.51
N SER A 89 -5.72 -8.83 9.03
CA SER A 89 -6.60 -9.74 8.32
C SER A 89 -7.36 -9.00 7.22
N PHE A 90 -8.08 -9.77 6.41
CA PHE A 90 -8.90 -9.27 5.30
C PHE A 90 -10.37 -9.66 5.54
N ILE A 91 -10.89 -9.27 6.70
CA ILE A 91 -12.29 -9.41 7.10
C ILE A 91 -12.99 -8.06 6.87
N GLN A 92 -14.27 -8.11 6.54
CA GLN A 92 -15.05 -6.89 6.30
C GLN A 92 -14.99 -5.96 7.52
N GLY A 93 -14.60 -4.71 7.29
CA GLY A 93 -14.44 -3.69 8.32
C GLY A 93 -13.05 -3.64 8.96
N ASP A 94 -12.12 -4.51 8.57
CA ASP A 94 -10.73 -4.42 9.05
C ASP A 94 -10.05 -3.16 8.52
N PRO A 95 -9.28 -2.44 9.36
CA PRO A 95 -8.46 -1.33 8.89
C PRO A 95 -7.33 -1.88 8.02
N ILE A 96 -7.18 -1.33 6.83
CA ILE A 96 -6.14 -1.71 5.88
C ILE A 96 -5.53 -0.48 5.21
N ARG A 97 -4.30 -0.66 4.72
CA ARG A 97 -3.61 0.29 3.85
C ARG A 97 -3.48 -0.28 2.45
N SER A 98 -3.89 0.45 1.42
CA SER A 98 -3.47 0.14 0.05
C SER A 98 -2.25 0.96 -0.35
N ILE A 99 -1.44 0.36 -1.21
CA ILE A 99 -0.43 1.05 -1.97
C ILE A 99 -0.67 0.64 -3.42
N ARG A 100 -0.94 1.62 -4.29
CA ARG A 100 -1.18 1.37 -5.71
C ARG A 100 -0.31 2.25 -6.59
N VAL A 101 0.19 1.67 -7.67
CA VAL A 101 0.66 2.46 -8.81
C VAL A 101 -0.59 3.02 -9.52
N VAL A 102 -0.71 4.34 -9.58
CA VAL A 102 -1.81 4.99 -10.31
C VAL A 102 -1.70 4.60 -11.78
N ASP A 103 -2.84 4.26 -12.39
CA ASP A 103 -2.93 3.67 -13.73
C ASP A 103 -2.16 2.33 -13.90
N GLY A 104 -1.75 1.73 -12.78
CA GLY A 104 -1.10 0.43 -12.67
C GLY A 104 -1.89 -0.66 -13.37
N LYS A 105 -1.29 -1.26 -14.40
CA LYS A 105 -1.85 -2.45 -15.05
C LYS A 105 -0.76 -3.34 -15.60
N SER A 106 -0.59 -4.53 -15.03
CA SER A 106 0.35 -5.50 -15.58
C SER A 106 -0.22 -6.14 -16.84
N THR A 107 0.62 -6.27 -17.86
CA THR A 107 0.32 -7.07 -19.05
C THR A 107 0.59 -8.56 -18.82
N LYS A 108 1.32 -8.91 -17.76
CA LYS A 108 1.67 -10.28 -17.38
C LYS A 108 0.68 -10.81 -16.35
N LYS A 109 0.34 -12.09 -16.52
CA LYS A 109 -0.44 -12.87 -15.54
C LYS A 109 0.46 -13.54 -14.49
N LEU A 110 1.58 -12.88 -14.17
CA LEU A 110 2.65 -13.43 -13.36
C LEU A 110 3.17 -12.35 -12.44
N LEU A 111 3.33 -12.68 -11.16
CA LEU A 111 4.13 -11.89 -10.23
C LEU A 111 5.05 -12.81 -9.44
N SER A 112 6.06 -12.23 -8.81
CA SER A 112 6.99 -12.97 -7.96
C SER A 112 6.96 -12.40 -6.55
N VAL A 113 6.92 -13.28 -5.55
CA VAL A 113 6.94 -12.91 -4.13
C VAL A 113 8.16 -13.52 -3.45
N TYR A 114 8.79 -12.76 -2.57
CA TYR A 114 9.78 -13.26 -1.64
C TYR A 114 9.31 -12.95 -0.23
N ASN A 115 9.30 -13.96 0.64
CA ASN A 115 8.87 -13.84 2.03
C ASN A 115 9.97 -14.40 2.94
N GLY A 116 10.92 -13.54 3.30
CA GLY A 116 12.06 -13.85 4.17
C GLY A 116 11.85 -13.32 5.59
N ASN A 117 12.79 -13.65 6.49
CA ASN A 117 12.64 -13.37 7.92
C ASN A 117 12.67 -11.87 8.29
N ASN A 118 13.04 -10.97 7.38
CA ASN A 118 13.11 -9.53 7.65
C ASN A 118 12.70 -8.67 6.45
N ILE A 119 12.08 -9.25 5.42
CA ILE A 119 11.67 -8.51 4.24
C ILE A 119 10.63 -9.30 3.46
N PHE A 120 9.57 -8.62 3.05
CA PHE A 120 8.59 -9.13 2.10
C PHE A 120 8.73 -8.35 0.81
N SER A 121 8.89 -9.02 -0.31
CA SER A 121 9.09 -8.38 -1.61
C SER A 121 8.10 -8.89 -2.64
N ILE A 122 7.58 -7.97 -3.43
CA ILE A 122 6.66 -8.24 -4.53
C ILE A 122 7.26 -7.66 -5.80
N VAL A 123 7.23 -8.44 -6.88
CA VAL A 123 7.70 -8.05 -8.19
C VAL A 123 6.55 -8.20 -9.18
N TRP A 124 6.12 -7.08 -9.73
CA TRP A 124 5.22 -7.04 -10.89
C TRP A 124 6.04 -6.83 -12.14
N TYR A 125 5.87 -7.71 -13.12
CA TYR A 125 6.53 -7.61 -14.42
C TYR A 125 5.66 -6.81 -15.40
N ASP A 126 6.30 -6.03 -16.27
CA ASP A 126 5.68 -5.25 -17.33
C ASP A 126 4.43 -4.48 -16.85
N LEU A 127 4.59 -3.79 -15.71
CA LEU A 127 3.56 -2.96 -15.12
C LEU A 127 3.50 -1.64 -15.87
N ARG A 128 2.38 -1.39 -16.54
CA ARG A 128 2.10 -0.08 -17.13
C ARG A 128 1.77 0.91 -16.03
N TYR A 129 2.37 2.08 -16.10
CA TYR A 129 2.24 3.13 -15.07
C TYR A 129 1.91 4.50 -15.65
N CYS A 130 1.87 4.63 -16.99
CA CYS A 130 1.51 5.86 -17.67
C CYS A 130 0.32 5.63 -18.59
N LYS A 131 -0.83 6.26 -18.28
CA LYS A 131 -2.04 6.14 -19.09
C LYS A 131 -1.91 6.74 -20.49
N SER A 132 -1.19 7.85 -20.63
CA SER A 132 -1.00 8.55 -21.90
C SER A 132 -0.01 7.84 -22.84
N ASN A 133 0.84 6.96 -22.32
CA ASN A 133 1.81 6.21 -23.10
C ASN A 133 1.78 4.71 -22.75
N PRO A 134 1.01 3.89 -23.48
CA PRO A 134 0.85 2.46 -23.17
C PRO A 134 2.11 1.61 -23.40
N ARG A 135 3.18 2.21 -23.94
CA ARG A 135 4.51 1.58 -24.07
C ARG A 135 5.38 1.78 -22.83
N GLU A 136 4.97 2.63 -21.89
CA GLU A 136 5.68 2.82 -20.63
C GLU A 136 5.34 1.69 -19.68
N GLU A 137 6.25 0.73 -19.58
CA GLU A 137 6.16 -0.42 -18.70
C GLU A 137 7.47 -0.62 -17.93
N ALA A 138 7.34 -1.03 -16.67
CA ALA A 138 8.48 -1.33 -15.82
C ALA A 138 8.22 -2.61 -15.03
N THR A 139 9.28 -3.35 -14.74
CA THR A 139 9.28 -4.26 -13.61
C THR A 139 9.32 -3.41 -12.34
N PHE A 140 8.21 -3.45 -11.60
CA PHE A 140 8.05 -2.75 -10.34
C PHE A 140 8.33 -3.69 -9.18
N ARG A 141 9.17 -3.25 -8.24
CA ARG A 141 9.50 -3.99 -7.04
C ARG A 141 9.07 -3.19 -5.82
N LEU A 142 8.34 -3.85 -4.93
CA LEU A 142 8.02 -3.33 -3.60
C LEU A 142 8.71 -4.20 -2.56
N PHE A 143 9.47 -3.58 -1.67
CA PHE A 143 10.01 -4.19 -0.47
C PHE A 143 9.32 -3.61 0.76
N ILE A 144 8.91 -4.48 1.67
CA ILE A 144 8.28 -4.16 2.94
C ILE A 144 9.18 -4.68 4.04
N HIS A 145 9.57 -3.79 4.95
CA HIS A 145 10.48 -4.10 6.07
C HIS A 145 9.72 -4.20 7.41
N PRO A 146 10.26 -4.90 8.43
CA PRO A 146 9.62 -5.07 9.73
C PRO A 146 9.31 -3.77 10.47
N ASN A 147 10.10 -2.73 10.25
CA ASN A 147 9.84 -1.40 10.81
C ASN A 147 8.78 -0.61 10.02
N GLY A 148 8.15 -1.22 9.01
CA GLY A 148 7.14 -0.60 8.19
C GLY A 148 7.67 0.30 7.07
N THR A 149 9.00 0.35 6.89
CA THR A 149 9.64 1.04 5.76
C THR A 149 9.25 0.34 4.47
N LEU A 150 8.90 1.13 3.47
CA LEU A 150 8.63 0.66 2.11
C LEU A 150 9.80 1.09 1.22
N GLN A 151 10.27 0.20 0.36
CA GLN A 151 11.20 0.56 -0.72
C GLN A 151 10.63 0.18 -2.06
N PHE A 152 10.73 1.11 -3.01
CA PHE A 152 10.16 0.99 -4.35
C PHE A 152 11.29 1.01 -5.36
N GLY A 153 11.40 -0.02 -6.18
CA GLY A 153 12.43 -0.13 -7.20
C GLY A 153 11.84 -0.34 -8.59
N PHE A 154 12.54 0.18 -9.60
CA PHE A 154 12.13 0.10 -11.00
C PHE A 154 13.21 -0.55 -11.85
N GLU A 155 12.80 -1.45 -12.73
CA GLU A 155 13.63 -1.97 -13.81
C GLU A 155 12.85 -1.90 -15.11
N PHE A 156 13.29 -1.05 -16.04
CA PHE A 156 12.61 -0.84 -17.31
C PHE A 156 12.92 -1.97 -18.29
N ALA A 157 11.90 -2.38 -19.05
CA ALA A 157 12.03 -3.44 -20.06
C ALA A 157 12.85 -2.99 -21.28
N SER A 158 12.95 -1.68 -21.52
CA SER A 158 13.75 -1.08 -22.61
C SER A 158 14.79 -0.12 -22.05
N ASP A 159 15.92 0.04 -22.73
CA ASP A 159 16.97 1.02 -22.39
C ASP A 159 16.54 2.48 -22.68
N ARG A 160 15.24 2.74 -22.80
CA ARG A 160 14.69 4.07 -23.04
C ARG A 160 14.55 4.82 -21.73
N THR A 161 14.79 6.13 -21.80
CA THR A 161 14.51 7.03 -20.68
C THR A 161 13.01 7.12 -20.45
N PRO A 162 12.52 6.92 -19.21
CA PRO A 162 11.12 7.11 -18.85
C PRO A 162 10.62 8.50 -19.24
N THR A 163 9.47 8.57 -19.90
CA THR A 163 8.88 9.84 -20.36
C THR A 163 7.69 10.32 -19.53
N CYS A 164 7.24 9.50 -18.58
CA CYS A 164 6.14 9.83 -17.69
C CYS A 164 6.56 9.69 -16.23
N ASP A 165 5.97 10.52 -15.38
CA ASP A 165 6.07 10.35 -13.95
C ASP A 165 5.26 9.12 -13.50
N MET A 166 5.80 8.38 -12.54
CA MET A 166 5.01 7.37 -11.85
C MET A 166 4.40 7.97 -10.59
N ILE A 167 3.13 7.68 -10.33
CA ILE A 167 2.46 8.12 -9.12
C ILE A 167 2.12 6.89 -8.29
N LEU A 168 2.62 6.83 -7.06
CA LEU A 168 2.12 5.90 -6.05
C LEU A 168 1.08 6.59 -5.20
N GLU A 169 0.00 5.88 -4.91
CA GLU A 169 -1.02 6.33 -3.98
C GLU A 169 -1.07 5.37 -2.79
N VAL A 170 -0.89 5.92 -1.59
CA VAL A 170 -1.04 5.21 -0.33
C VAL A 170 -2.34 5.67 0.32
N THR A 171 -3.28 4.75 0.49
CA THR A 171 -4.61 5.07 1.00
C THR A 171 -4.94 4.19 2.19
N ASP A 172 -5.43 4.81 3.26
CA ASP A 172 -5.94 4.12 4.43
C ASP A 172 -7.47 4.13 4.42
N GLY A 173 -8.04 2.98 4.77
CA GLY A 173 -9.47 2.80 4.84
C GLY A 173 -9.84 1.45 5.41
N TYR A 174 -11.05 0.99 5.10
CA TYR A 174 -11.58 -0.27 5.59
C TYR A 174 -11.72 -1.28 4.48
N TYR A 175 -11.38 -2.53 4.76
CA TYR A 175 -11.56 -3.60 3.80
C TYR A 175 -13.05 -3.89 3.64
N ASN A 176 -13.53 -3.82 2.40
CA ASN A 176 -14.84 -4.29 2.02
C ASN A 176 -14.67 -5.35 0.93
N GLY A 177 -14.62 -6.60 1.35
CA GLY A 177 -14.53 -7.74 0.45
C GLY A 177 -15.48 -8.86 0.84
N SER A 178 -15.92 -9.60 -0.17
CA SER A 178 -16.65 -10.84 0.04
C SER A 178 -15.69 -11.98 0.44
N LYS A 179 -16.25 -13.12 0.84
CA LYS A 179 -15.50 -14.37 1.05
C LYS A 179 -14.67 -14.78 -0.18
N ASP A 180 -15.04 -14.31 -1.38
CA ASP A 180 -14.36 -14.63 -2.65
C ASP A 180 -13.11 -13.77 -2.91
N LYS A 181 -12.69 -12.95 -1.92
CA LYS A 181 -11.51 -12.08 -1.99
C LYS A 181 -11.57 -11.06 -3.14
N ILE A 182 -12.77 -10.71 -3.55
CA ILE A 182 -13.05 -9.55 -4.39
C ILE A 182 -13.29 -8.39 -3.41
N GLY A 183 -12.20 -7.80 -2.95
CA GLY A 183 -12.24 -6.74 -1.96
C GLY A 183 -11.68 -5.42 -2.49
N ARG A 184 -12.22 -4.33 -1.97
CA ARG A 184 -11.73 -2.96 -2.20
C ARG A 184 -11.67 -2.22 -0.88
N ILE A 185 -10.91 -1.13 -0.85
CA ILE A 185 -11.03 -0.17 0.24
C ILE A 185 -12.35 0.59 0.11
N VAL A 186 -12.99 0.86 1.25
CA VAL A 186 -14.09 1.80 1.40
C VAL A 186 -13.83 2.74 2.58
N ASN A 187 -14.58 3.84 2.62
CA ASN A 187 -14.47 4.85 3.67
C ASN A 187 -13.01 5.31 3.82
N GLU A 188 -12.42 5.73 2.70
CA GLU A 188 -11.06 6.28 2.63
C GLU A 188 -10.98 7.51 3.53
N PHE A 189 -10.06 7.48 4.50
CA PHE A 189 -9.88 8.58 5.45
C PHE A 189 -8.52 9.26 5.33
N TYR A 190 -7.58 8.66 4.60
CA TYR A 190 -6.28 9.26 4.28
C TYR A 190 -5.80 8.79 2.92
N THR A 191 -5.33 9.72 2.09
CA THR A 191 -4.71 9.42 0.80
C THR A 191 -3.50 10.31 0.60
N LYS A 192 -2.33 9.69 0.36
CA LYS A 192 -1.11 10.39 -0.01
C LYS A 192 -0.63 9.93 -1.38
N LYS A 193 -0.42 10.91 -2.26
CA LYS A 193 0.22 10.70 -3.56
C LYS A 193 1.71 10.97 -3.45
N ILE A 194 2.50 10.08 -4.03
CA ILE A 194 3.94 10.19 -4.14
C ILE A 194 4.26 10.21 -5.62
N VAL A 195 4.83 11.33 -6.09
CA VAL A 195 5.22 11.50 -7.49
C VAL A 195 6.69 11.14 -7.63
N TYR A 196 6.97 10.21 -8.52
CA TYR A 196 8.31 9.83 -8.96
C TYR A 196 8.54 10.45 -10.32
N PRO A 197 9.32 11.54 -10.39
CA PRO A 197 9.53 12.21 -11.65
C PRO A 197 10.34 11.33 -12.59
N SER A 198 9.96 11.31 -13.87
CA SER A 198 10.55 10.41 -14.87
C SER A 198 12.07 10.54 -14.99
N PHE A 199 12.60 11.76 -14.80
CA PHE A 199 14.04 12.04 -14.84
C PHE A 199 14.83 11.42 -13.68
N ALA A 200 14.17 11.13 -12.55
CA ALA A 200 14.78 10.51 -11.38
C ALA A 200 14.60 8.99 -11.36
N MET A 201 13.78 8.44 -12.27
CA MET A 201 13.49 7.02 -12.37
C MET A 201 14.64 6.28 -13.04
N GLU A 202 15.69 6.03 -12.26
CA GLU A 202 16.87 5.29 -12.71
C GLU A 202 16.70 3.78 -12.55
N ARG A 203 17.24 3.04 -13.52
CA ARG A 203 17.24 1.58 -13.50
C ARG A 203 17.99 1.06 -12.27
N ARG A 204 17.41 0.09 -11.56
CA ARG A 204 17.99 -0.55 -10.36
C ARG A 204 18.20 0.36 -9.17
N LYS A 205 17.59 1.55 -9.14
CA LYS A 205 17.58 2.40 -7.95
C LYS A 205 16.28 2.22 -7.16
N MET A 206 16.39 2.45 -5.85
CA MET A 206 15.27 2.38 -4.93
C MET A 206 14.91 3.75 -4.36
N PHE A 207 13.63 3.93 -4.12
CA PHE A 207 13.08 5.04 -3.35
C PHE A 207 12.60 4.49 -2.02
N THR A 208 12.82 5.24 -0.94
CA THR A 208 12.47 4.77 0.40
C THR A 208 11.38 5.66 0.98
N SER A 209 10.36 5.03 1.56
CA SER A 209 9.30 5.70 2.30
C SER A 209 9.31 5.16 3.73
N ILE A 210 9.63 6.05 4.67
CA ILE A 210 9.78 5.72 6.09
C ILE A 210 8.50 6.16 6.81
N PRO A 211 7.86 5.28 7.60
CA PRO A 211 6.71 5.67 8.39
C PRO A 211 7.14 6.69 9.45
N LEU A 212 6.38 7.77 9.60
CA LEU A 212 6.59 8.72 10.69
C LEU A 212 6.16 8.09 12.01
N PRO A 213 6.89 8.33 13.11
CA PRO A 213 6.38 8.03 14.43
C PRO A 213 5.11 8.87 14.66
N ASN A 214 4.04 8.20 15.11
CA ASN A 214 2.81 8.87 15.57
C ASN A 214 3.04 9.53 16.94
#